data_AF-A0A072UYQ9-F1
#
_entry.id   AF-A0A072UYQ9-F1
#
_cell.length_a   1.000
_cell.length_b   1.000
_cell.length_c   1.000
_cell.angle_alpha   90.00
_cell.angle_beta   90.00
_cell.angle_gamma   90.00
#
_symmetry.space_group_name_H-M   'P 1'
#
loop_
_entity.id
_entity.type
_entity.pdbx_description
1 polymer ?
#
loop_
_entity_poly.entity_id
_entity_poly.type
_entity_poly.pdbx_seq_one_letter_code
_entity_poly.pdbx_strand_id
1 'polypeptide(L)' 'MNFSLEALPGEFQKPYAPALCMFIGNEYFALKDSVYPPPYLIFDAFNTTAFHSVKAVILGQVCGFLFEFQFSLSFF' A
#
# COMPACT_ATOMS: atom_id res chain seq x y z
N MET A 1 -8.03 -8.77 4.98
CA MET A 1 -7.49 -7.66 5.80
C MET A 1 -7.86 -7.90 7.26
N ASN A 2 -7.13 -8.76 7.97
CA ASN A 2 -7.41 -9.05 9.39
C ASN A 2 -6.43 -8.34 10.34
N PHE A 3 -5.58 -7.46 9.79
CA PHE A 3 -4.33 -7.00 10.40
C PHE A 3 -4.31 -5.50 10.74
N SER A 4 -4.68 -4.64 9.78
CA SER A 4 -4.42 -3.20 9.90
C SER A 4 -5.48 -2.42 10.69
N LEU A 5 -6.66 -2.99 10.94
CA LEU A 5 -7.77 -2.26 11.55
C LEU A 5 -7.63 -2.09 13.07
N GLU A 6 -6.98 -3.04 13.75
CA GLU A 6 -6.77 -2.96 15.21
C GLU A 6 -5.64 -2.00 15.59
N ALA A 7 -4.59 -1.90 14.78
CA ALA A 7 -3.43 -1.03 15.03
C ALA A 7 -3.63 0.42 14.55
N LEU A 8 -4.56 0.65 13.61
CA LEU A 8 -4.92 1.98 13.08
C LEU A 8 -6.41 2.28 13.28
N PRO A 9 -6.91 2.28 14.53
CA PRO A 9 -8.31 2.52 14.80
C PRO A 9 -8.69 3.95 14.41
N GLY A 10 -9.74 4.09 13.59
CA GLY A 10 -10.23 5.43 13.20
C GLY A 10 -9.48 6.06 12.02
N GLU A 11 -8.33 5.52 11.60
CA GLU A 11 -7.49 6.16 10.57
C GLU A 11 -8.16 6.15 9.19
N PHE A 12 -8.83 5.03 8.87
CA PHE A 12 -9.59 4.88 7.62
C PHE A 12 -10.93 5.63 7.63
N GLN A 13 -11.39 6.07 8.81
CA GLN A 13 -12.61 6.85 8.98
C GLN A 13 -12.37 8.35 8.84
N LYS A 14 -11.11 8.80 8.89
CA LYS A 14 -10.76 10.21 8.66
C LYS A 14 -11.13 10.60 7.23
N PRO A 15 -11.61 11.83 6.99
CA PRO A 15 -12.21 12.24 5.71
C PRO A 15 -11.25 12.17 4.51
N TYR A 16 -9.93 12.22 4.72
CA TYR A 16 -8.95 12.08 3.63
C TYR A 16 -8.84 10.64 3.11
N ALA A 17 -9.10 9.62 3.93
CA ALA A 17 -8.93 8.22 3.54
C ALA A 17 -9.92 7.78 2.44
N PRO A 18 -11.24 8.02 2.56
CA PRO A 18 -12.17 7.70 1.47
C PRO A 18 -11.92 8.58 0.23
N ALA A 19 -11.52 9.85 0.41
CA ALA A 19 -11.17 10.72 -0.70
C ALA A 19 -9.96 10.19 -1.49
N LEU A 20 -8.92 9.70 -0.78
CA LEU A 20 -7.74 9.11 -1.38
C LEU A 20 -8.06 7.78 -2.09
N CYS A 21 -8.89 6.93 -1.47
CA CYS A 21 -9.33 5.67 -2.08
C CYS A 21 -10.10 5.91 -3.39
N MET A 22 -10.98 6.91 -3.41
CA MET A 22 -11.72 7.29 -4.61
C MET A 22 -10.80 7.85 -5.70
N PHE A 23 -9.84 8.70 -5.33
CA PHE A 23 -8.84 9.22 -6.27
C PHE A 23 -8.04 8.09 -6.92
N ILE A 24 -7.46 7.21 -6.10
CA ILE A 24 -6.66 6.06 -6.58
C ILE A 24 -7.51 5.13 -7.45
N GLY A 25 -8.76 4.84 -7.04
CA GLY A 25 -9.68 4.00 -7.82
C GLY A 25 -9.99 4.57 -9.21
N ASN A 26 -10.17 5.88 -9.31
CA ASN A 26 -10.36 6.57 -10.58
C ASN A 26 -9.12 6.48 -11.47
N GLU A 27 -7.91 6.62 -10.90
CA GLU A 27 -6.66 6.47 -11.64
C GLU A 27 -6.48 5.04 -12.18
N TYR A 28 -6.77 3.99 -11.38
CA TYR A 28 -6.76 2.61 -11.89
C TYR A 28 -7.75 2.39 -13.03
N PHE A 29 -8.94 3.01 -12.94
CA PHE A 29 -9.94 2.90 -13.99
C PHE A 29 -9.51 3.63 -15.27
N ALA A 30 -8.93 4.83 -15.14
CA ALA A 30 -8.53 5.68 -16.26
C ALA A 30 -7.26 5.17 -16.96
N LEU A 31 -6.31 4.64 -16.21
CA LEU A 31 -4.95 4.34 -16.68
C LEU A 31 -4.62 2.84 -16.73
N LYS A 32 -5.57 1.95 -16.37
CA LYS A 32 -5.59 0.47 -16.41
C LYS A 32 -4.29 -0.30 -16.15
N ASP A 33 -3.25 -0.09 -16.97
CA ASP A 33 -1.97 -0.82 -16.95
C ASP A 33 -0.75 0.08 -16.61
N SER A 34 -0.99 1.37 -16.32
CA SER A 34 0.07 2.35 -15.99
C SER A 34 0.11 2.71 -14.51
N VAL A 35 -0.84 2.21 -13.72
CA VAL A 35 -0.90 2.42 -12.26
C VAL A 35 -0.47 1.13 -11.59
N TYR A 36 0.52 1.25 -10.72
CA TYR A 36 1.13 0.15 -10.03
C TYR A 36 1.31 0.50 -8.55
N PRO A 37 1.41 -0.51 -7.67
CA PRO A 37 1.23 -1.94 -7.95
C PRO A 37 -0.24 -2.30 -8.21
N PRO A 38 -0.58 -3.46 -8.79
CA PRO A 38 -1.97 -3.90 -8.91
C PRO A 38 -2.76 -3.76 -7.59
N PRO A 39 -4.07 -3.46 -7.61
CA PRO A 39 -4.84 -3.11 -6.41
C PRO A 39 -4.76 -4.13 -5.26
N TYR A 40 -4.62 -5.41 -5.59
CA TYR A 40 -4.52 -6.50 -4.61
C TYR A 40 -3.14 -6.56 -3.91
N LEU A 41 -2.11 -5.90 -4.46
CA LEU A 41 -0.75 -5.86 -3.91
C LEU A 41 -0.47 -4.60 -3.06
N ILE A 42 -1.37 -3.62 -3.05
CA ILE A 42 -1.19 -2.35 -2.29
C ILE A 42 -0.93 -2.61 -0.79
N PHE A 43 -1.55 -3.66 -0.23
CA PHE A 43 -1.44 -4.01 1.18
C PHE A 43 -0.65 -5.30 1.42
N ASP A 44 0.11 -5.77 0.43
CA ASP A 44 0.78 -7.08 0.52
C ASP A 44 1.82 -7.13 1.65
N ALA A 45 2.61 -6.05 1.82
CA ALA A 45 3.57 -5.93 2.92
C ALA A 45 2.93 -6.08 4.32
N PHE A 46 1.68 -5.66 4.47
CA PHE A 46 0.91 -5.82 5.71
C PHE A 46 0.31 -7.22 5.86
N ASN A 47 0.05 -7.93 4.75
CA ASN A 47 -0.44 -9.31 4.78
C ASN A 47 0.69 -10.31 5.06
N THR A 48 1.92 -10.05 4.57
CA THR A 48 3.06 -10.96 4.72
C THR A 48 3.80 -10.78 6.03
N THR A 49 3.73 -9.61 6.66
CA THR A 49 4.47 -9.30 7.89
C THR A 49 3.52 -9.03 9.04
N ALA A 50 3.32 -10.03 9.92
CA ALA A 50 2.52 -9.84 11.12
C ALA A 50 3.21 -8.83 12.08
N PHE A 51 2.45 -7.85 12.56
CA PHE A 51 2.83 -6.74 13.46
C PHE A 51 3.75 -7.18 14.59
N HIS A 52 3.36 -8.24 15.30
CA HIS A 52 4.12 -8.75 16.45
C HIS A 52 5.42 -9.47 16.08
N SER A 53 5.62 -9.75 14.79
CA SER A 53 6.82 -10.40 14.25
C SER A 53 7.75 -9.45 13.47
N VAL A 54 7.38 -8.16 13.38
CA VAL A 54 8.21 -7.13 12.73
C VAL A 54 9.49 -6.93 13.56
N LYS A 55 10.65 -7.14 12.93
CA LYS A 55 11.97 -6.95 13.57
C LYS A 55 12.70 -5.70 13.08
N ALA A 56 12.42 -5.27 11.87
CA ALA A 56 12.97 -4.08 11.26
C ALA A 56 11.91 -3.44 10.34
N VAL A 57 11.98 -2.12 10.16
CA VAL A 57 11.09 -1.37 9.26
C VAL A 57 11.97 -0.65 8.25
N ILE A 58 11.78 -0.97 6.97
CA ILE A 58 12.43 -0.29 5.85
C ILE A 58 11.37 0.60 5.19
N LEU A 59 11.59 1.92 5.21
CA LEU A 59 10.70 2.90 4.60
C LEU A 59 11.24 3.30 3.23
N GLY A 60 10.57 2.84 2.17
CA GLY A 60 10.86 3.28 0.81
C GLY A 60 10.22 4.63 0.50
N GLN A 61 10.84 5.39 -0.40
CA GLN A 61 10.19 6.51 -1.09
C GLN A 61 9.93 6.13 -2.54
N VAL A 62 8.85 6.67 -3.11
CA VAL A 62 8.62 6.60 -4.55
C VAL A 62 9.31 7.80 -5.18
N CYS A 63 10.56 7.62 -5.59
CA CYS A 63 11.27 8.60 -6.41
C CYS A 63 11.38 8.06 -7.84
N GLY A 64 10.62 8.65 -8.77
CA GLY A 64 10.85 8.60 -10.23
C GLY A 64 10.88 7.23 -10.94
N PHE A 65 9.81 6.94 -11.69
CA PHE A 65 9.79 6.24 -13.00
C PHE A 65 10.72 5.03 -13.24
N LEU A 66 11.02 4.19 -12.25
CA LEU A 66 11.60 2.86 -12.44
C LEU A 66 10.81 1.84 -11.60
N PHE A 67 9.69 1.40 -12.18
CA PHE A 67 8.66 0.61 -11.50
C PHE A 67 9.02 -0.87 -11.26
N GLU A 68 10.04 -1.39 -11.93
CA GLU A 68 10.41 -2.82 -11.90
C GLU A 68 11.20 -3.25 -10.65
N PHE A 69 11.95 -2.34 -10.00
CA PHE A 69 12.91 -2.74 -8.97
C PHE A 69 12.37 -2.67 -7.52
N GLN A 70 11.30 -1.91 -7.27
CA GLN A 70 10.83 -1.62 -5.91
C GLN A 70 10.16 -2.84 -5.24
N PHE A 71 9.61 -3.79 -6.02
CA PHE A 71 8.91 -4.95 -5.45
C PHE A 71 9.86 -5.93 -4.74
N SER A 72 11.14 -5.95 -5.11
CA SER A 72 12.12 -6.87 -4.52
C SER A 72 12.62 -6.40 -3.14
N LEU A 73 12.69 -5.08 -2.89
CA LEU A 73 13.31 -4.55 -1.67
C LEU A 73 12.38 -4.51 -0.45
N SER A 74 11.07 -4.57 -0.62
CA SER A 74 10.11 -4.55 0.50
C SER A 74 9.92 -5.91 1.17
N PHE A 75 10.53 -6.98 0.63
CA PHE A 75 10.44 -8.35 1.15
C PHE A 75 11.74 -8.91 1.74
N PHE A 76 12.80 -8.10 1.82
CA PHE A 76 14.03 -8.46 2.54
C PHE A 76 14.04 -7.91 3.97
#